data_AF-A0AAU7GJ77-F1
#
_entry.id   AF-A0AAU7GJ77-F1
#
_cell.length_a   1.000
_cell.length_b   1.000
_cell.length_c   1.000
_cell.angle_alpha   90.00
_cell.angle_beta   90.00
_cell.angle_gamma   90.00
#
_symmetry.space_group_name_H-M   'P 1'
#
loop_
_entity.id
_entity.type
_entity.pdbx_description
1 polymer ?
#
loop_
_entity_poly.entity_id
_entity_poly.type
_entity_poly.pdbx_seq_one_letter_code
_entity_poly.pdbx_strand_id
1 'polypeptide(L)'
;MKVDYAGLRGAASGLLSAASAVSGEQGVPSVLLSGASGPNGAHADGSGDRRQVLTRLATVLRAEGRACADVVTLFQALDAQVASRTALG
;
A
#
# COMPACT_ATOMS: atom_id res chain seq x y z
N MET A 1 5.49 27.51 5.73
CA MET A 1 4.68 26.32 5.37
C MET A 1 4.84 25.32 6.50
N LYS A 2 3.76 24.91 7.19
CA LYS A 2 3.82 23.94 8.30
C LYS A 2 3.51 22.56 7.71
N VAL A 3 4.43 21.62 7.81
CA VAL A 3 4.23 20.26 7.27
C VAL A 3 3.28 19.50 8.20
N ASP A 4 2.18 18.98 7.66
CA ASP A 4 1.25 18.11 8.41
C ASP A 4 1.77 16.67 8.45
N TYR A 5 2.68 16.42 9.37
CA TYR A 5 3.26 15.09 9.56
C TYR A 5 2.24 14.03 10.02
N ALA A 6 1.18 14.44 10.72
CA ALA A 6 0.15 13.53 11.17
C ALA A 6 -0.70 13.07 9.98
N GLY A 7 -1.10 13.99 9.10
CA GLY A 7 -1.79 13.68 7.85
C GLY A 7 -0.97 12.77 6.94
N LEU A 8 0.34 13.02 6.79
CA LEU A 8 1.22 12.19 5.97
C LEU A 8 1.43 10.78 6.54
N ARG A 9 1.56 10.63 7.87
CA ARG A 9 1.58 9.30 8.52
C ARG A 9 0.25 8.57 8.36
N GLY A 10 -0.86 9.28 8.43
CA GLY A 10 -2.19 8.74 8.18
C GLY A 10 -2.31 8.18 6.76
N ALA A 11 -1.85 8.93 5.76
CA ALA A 11 -1.83 8.48 4.36
C ALA A 11 -0.95 7.23 4.16
N ALA A 12 0.26 7.23 4.72
CA ALA A 12 1.16 6.06 4.67
C ALA A 12 0.52 4.81 5.30
N SER A 13 -0.13 4.97 6.45
CA SER A 13 -0.84 3.88 7.14
C SER A 13 -2.05 3.39 6.35
N GLY A 14 -2.75 4.30 5.68
CA GLY A 14 -3.85 3.98 4.76
C GLY A 14 -3.40 3.14 3.57
N LEU A 15 -2.27 3.48 2.93
CA LEU A 15 -1.68 2.71 1.84
C LEU A 15 -1.27 1.29 2.28
N LEU A 16 -0.68 1.16 3.47
CA LEU A 16 -0.32 -0.15 4.05
C LEU A 16 -1.56 -0.99 4.39
N SER A 17 -2.62 -0.36 4.88
CA SER A 17 -3.90 -1.02 5.15
C SER A 17 -4.58 -1.47 3.86
N ALA A 18 -4.59 -0.63 2.82
CA ALA A 18 -5.09 -0.98 1.50
C ALA A 18 -4.31 -2.15 0.88
N ALA A 19 -2.98 -2.17 1.01
CA ALA A 19 -2.17 -3.30 0.55
C ALA A 19 -2.51 -4.62 1.27
N SER A 20 -2.84 -4.53 2.56
CA SER A 20 -3.26 -5.68 3.37
C SER A 20 -4.65 -6.16 2.97
N ALA A 21 -5.59 -5.25 2.69
CA ALA A 21 -6.91 -5.58 2.18
C ALA A 21 -6.84 -6.25 0.80
N VAL A 22 -6.05 -5.71 -0.14
CA VAL A 22 -5.83 -6.31 -1.47
C VAL A 22 -5.21 -7.70 -1.36
N SER A 23 -4.30 -7.91 -0.40
CA SER A 23 -3.73 -9.24 -0.13
C SER A 23 -4.74 -10.20 0.48
N GLY A 24 -5.66 -9.70 1.32
CA GLY A 24 -6.76 -10.46 1.90
C GLY A 24 -7.82 -10.88 0.88
N GLU A 25 -8.10 -10.05 -0.12
CA GLU A 25 -9.00 -10.39 -1.24
C GLU A 25 -8.45 -11.56 -2.09
N GLN A 26 -7.13 -11.75 -2.15
CA GLN A 26 -6.54 -12.94 -2.78
C GLN A 26 -6.86 -14.23 -2.02
N GLY A 27 -7.17 -14.12 -0.72
CA GLY A 27 -7.52 -15.23 0.16
C GLY A 27 -9.01 -15.60 0.11
N VAL A 28 -9.87 -14.82 -0.55
CA VAL A 28 -11.28 -15.18 -0.75
C VAL A 28 -11.30 -16.32 -1.77
N PRO A 29 -11.63 -17.56 -1.35
CA PRO A 29 -11.60 -18.68 -2.26
C PRO A 29 -12.66 -18.46 -3.34
N SER A 30 -12.32 -18.87 -4.56
CA SER A 30 -13.16 -18.83 -5.76
C SER A 30 -14.38 -19.76 -5.68
N VAL A 31 -15.09 -19.76 -4.53
CA VAL A 31 -16.18 -20.68 -4.15
C VAL A 31 -17.43 -20.51 -5.01
N LEU A 32 -17.46 -19.55 -5.92
CA LEU A 32 -18.50 -19.47 -6.95
C LEU A 32 -18.27 -20.39 -8.16
N LEU A 33 -17.27 -21.27 -8.15
CA LEU A 33 -16.93 -22.15 -9.28
C LEU A 33 -17.72 -23.48 -9.36
N SER A 34 -18.52 -23.85 -8.37
CA SER A 34 -19.21 -25.15 -8.35
C SER A 34 -20.57 -25.19 -9.06
N GLY A 35 -20.78 -24.40 -10.13
CA GLY A 35 -22.12 -24.25 -10.71
C GLY A 35 -22.27 -24.38 -12.22
N ALA A 36 -21.28 -24.05 -13.04
CA ALA A 36 -21.49 -24.02 -14.49
C ALA A 36 -20.23 -24.39 -15.25
N SER A 37 -20.31 -25.53 -15.94
CA SER A 37 -19.37 -25.98 -16.96
C SER A 37 -19.40 -25.03 -18.17
N GLY A 38 -18.73 -23.87 -18.06
CA GLY A 38 -18.41 -22.95 -19.16
C GLY A 38 -16.98 -23.15 -19.67
N PRO A 39 -16.54 -22.52 -20.77
CA PRO A 39 -15.28 -22.85 -21.44
C PRO A 39 -14.07 -22.59 -20.54
N ASN A 40 -13.48 -23.67 -20.04
CA ASN A 40 -12.59 -23.71 -18.88
C ASN A 40 -11.24 -22.98 -19.04
N GLY A 41 -10.86 -22.55 -20.25
CA GLY A 41 -9.57 -21.89 -20.51
C GLY A 41 -9.57 -20.40 -20.13
N ALA A 42 -10.49 -19.62 -20.68
CA ALA A 42 -10.51 -18.16 -20.50
C ALA A 42 -10.79 -17.73 -19.04
N HIS A 43 -11.55 -18.51 -18.28
CA HIS A 43 -11.79 -18.26 -16.86
C HIS A 43 -10.57 -18.60 -15.99
N ALA A 44 -9.84 -19.66 -16.31
CA ALA A 44 -8.60 -20.01 -15.62
C ALA A 44 -7.52 -18.96 -15.88
N ASP A 45 -7.32 -18.55 -17.14
CA ASP A 45 -6.35 -17.52 -17.52
C ASP A 45 -6.71 -16.16 -16.89
N GLY A 46 -7.97 -15.73 -16.97
CA GLY A 46 -8.44 -14.49 -16.35
C GLY A 46 -8.32 -14.49 -14.82
N SER A 47 -8.43 -15.65 -14.17
CA SER A 47 -8.22 -15.79 -12.72
C SER A 47 -6.72 -15.70 -12.35
N GLY A 48 -5.83 -16.22 -13.19
CA GLY A 48 -4.38 -16.09 -13.06
C GLY A 48 -3.92 -14.65 -13.23
N ASP A 49 -4.39 -13.97 -14.27
CA ASP A 49 -4.09 -12.57 -14.56
C ASP A 49 -4.58 -11.65 -13.44
N ARG A 50 -5.81 -11.86 -12.95
CA ARG A 50 -6.35 -11.09 -11.81
C ARG A 50 -5.50 -11.24 -10.56
N ARG A 51 -5.08 -12.47 -10.22
CA ARG A 51 -4.25 -12.75 -9.04
C ARG A 51 -2.85 -12.13 -9.19
N GLN A 52 -2.31 -12.10 -10.40
CA GLN A 52 -1.04 -11.43 -10.69
C GLN A 52 -1.15 -9.90 -10.55
N VAL A 53 -2.22 -9.29 -11.08
CA VAL A 53 -2.48 -7.85 -10.97
C VAL A 53 -2.65 -7.43 -9.50
N LEU A 54 -3.43 -8.18 -8.72
CA LEU A 54 -3.61 -7.89 -7.28
C LEU A 54 -2.29 -8.01 -6.51
N THR A 55 -1.43 -8.96 -6.87
CA THR A 55 -0.10 -9.11 -6.24
C THR A 55 0.80 -7.92 -6.55
N ARG A 56 0.82 -7.46 -7.80
CA ARG A 56 1.57 -6.27 -8.21
C ARG A 56 1.04 -5.03 -7.50
N LEU A 57 -0.27 -4.85 -7.44
CA LEU A 57 -0.93 -3.74 -6.75
C LEU A 57 -0.57 -3.71 -5.26
N ALA A 58 -0.68 -4.84 -4.56
CA ALA A 58 -0.29 -4.94 -3.15
C ALA A 58 1.20 -4.63 -2.93
N THR A 59 2.06 -4.98 -3.88
CA THR A 59 3.50 -4.68 -3.81
C THR A 59 3.75 -3.17 -3.94
N VAL A 60 3.12 -2.52 -4.92
CA VAL A 60 3.23 -1.07 -5.14
C VAL A 60 2.72 -0.29 -3.92
N LEU A 61 1.53 -0.63 -3.42
CA LEU A 61 0.94 0.03 -2.26
C LEU A 61 1.81 -0.09 -0.99
N ARG A 62 2.47 -1.24 -0.78
CA ARG A 62 3.44 -1.39 0.33
C ARG A 62 4.68 -0.54 0.12
N ALA A 63 5.21 -0.51 -1.09
CA ALA A 63 6.41 0.27 -1.41
C ALA A 63 6.15 1.78 -1.22
N GLU A 64 5.03 2.28 -1.74
CA GLU A 64 4.61 3.68 -1.56
C GLU A 64 4.34 4.02 -0.10
N GLY A 65 3.63 3.16 0.63
CA GLY A 65 3.38 3.36 2.05
C GLY A 65 4.68 3.48 2.87
N ARG A 66 5.69 2.66 2.57
CA ARG A 66 7.01 2.75 3.21
C ARG A 66 7.76 4.02 2.81
N ALA A 67 7.81 4.32 1.51
CA ALA A 67 8.47 5.52 1.02
C ALA A 67 7.89 6.80 1.64
N CYS A 68 6.55 6.89 1.76
CA CYS A 68 5.90 8.00 2.45
C CYS A 68 6.30 8.08 3.93
N ALA A 69 6.35 6.95 4.63
CA ALA A 69 6.77 6.93 6.04
C ALA A 69 8.23 7.36 6.23
N ASP A 70 9.13 6.94 5.34
CA ASP A 70 10.54 7.30 5.36
C ASP A 70 10.73 8.80 5.10
N VAL A 71 10.05 9.35 4.08
CA VAL A 71 10.09 10.77 3.76
C VAL A 71 9.57 11.63 4.91
N VAL A 72 8.48 11.22 5.57
CA VAL A 72 7.98 11.90 6.78
C VAL A 72 9.02 11.91 7.89
N THR A 73 9.67 10.77 8.12
CA THR A 73 10.69 10.64 9.16
C THR A 73 11.91 11.52 8.88
N LEU A 74 12.35 11.58 7.62
CA LEU A 74 13.45 12.44 7.18
C LEU A 74 13.13 13.92 7.37
N PHE A 75 11.93 14.36 6.97
CA PHE A 75 11.52 15.75 7.17
C PHE A 75 11.41 16.13 8.65
N GLN A 76 10.88 15.25 9.51
CA GLN A 76 10.86 15.48 10.96
C GLN A 76 12.27 15.61 11.55
N ALA A 77 13.20 14.76 11.12
CA ALA A 77 14.59 14.83 11.56
C ALA A 77 15.26 16.14 11.10
N LEU A 78 14.99 16.57 9.87
CA LEU A 78 15.51 17.84 9.34
C LEU A 78 14.96 19.04 10.12
N ASP A 79 13.66 19.08 10.38
CA ASP A 79 13.03 20.15 11.17
C ASP A 79 13.63 20.22 12.59
N ALA A 80 13.85 19.07 13.23
CA ALA A 80 14.48 19.01 14.55
C ALA A 80 15.94 19.54 14.52
N GLN A 81 16.70 19.22 13.47
CA GLN A 81 18.05 19.75 13.30
C GLN A 81 18.07 21.25 13.06
N VAL A 82 17.15 21.79 12.25
CA VAL A 82 17.01 23.23 12.03
C VAL A 82 16.68 23.93 13.35
N ALA A 83 15.68 23.43 14.08
CA ALA A 83 15.29 23.98 15.38
C ALA A 83 16.45 23.97 16.40
N SER A 84 17.21 22.87 16.45
CA SER A 84 18.38 22.76 17.33
C SER A 84 19.48 23.76 16.99
N ARG A 85 19.70 24.06 15.70
CA ARG A 85 20.69 25.06 15.26
C ARG A 85 20.25 26.49 15.57
N THR A 86 18.96 26.79 15.44
CA THR A 86 18.41 28.11 15.76
C THR A 86 18.32 28.40 17.26
N ALA A 87 18.35 27.38 18.12
CA ALA A 87 18.32 27.55 19.58
C ALA A 87 19.71 27.81 20.21
N LEU A 88 20.79 27.60 19.45
CA LEU A 88 22.18 27.74 19.90
C LEU A 88 22.88 29.00 19.37
N GLY A 89 22.21 29.79 18.51
CA GLY A 89 22.70 31.06 17.97
C GLY A 89 21.86 32.22 18.46
#